data_AF-A0A973S0X0-F1
#
_entry.id   AF-A0A973S0X0-F1
#
_cell.length_a   1.000
_cell.length_b   1.000
_cell.length_c   1.000
_cell.angle_alpha   90.00
_cell.angle_beta   90.00
_cell.angle_gamma   90.00
#
_symmetry.space_group_name_H-M   'P 1'
#
loop_
_entity.id
_entity.type
_entity.pdbx_description
1 polymer ?
#
loop_
_entity_poly.entity_id
_entity_poly.type
_entity_poly.pdbx_seq_one_letter_code
_entity_poly.pdbx_strand_id
1 'polypeptide(L)' 'MDEYRRLQKACDSQAALSSSPRVRTALREMAEEYRKRADHNESQELAPDAGAPRQPEKS' A
#
# COMPACT_ATOMS: atom_id res chain seq x y z
N MET A 1 -10.30 -2.52 -1.27
CA MET A 1 -8.98 -2.04 -1.73
C MET A 1 -7.83 -2.77 -1.01
N ASP A 2 -8.02 -4.07 -0.70
CA ASP A 2 -7.31 -4.72 0.43
C ASP A 2 -6.15 -5.64 0.03
N GLU A 3 -5.75 -5.65 -1.24
CA GLU A 3 -4.75 -6.58 -1.75
C GLU A 3 -3.37 -6.32 -1.12
N TYR A 4 -2.93 -5.07 -1.07
CA TYR A 4 -1.65 -4.72 -0.43
C TYR A 4 -1.64 -4.98 1.08
N ARG A 5 -2.78 -4.78 1.77
CA ARG A 5 -2.91 -5.12 3.20
C ARG A 5 -2.83 -6.64 3.43
N ARG A 6 -3.38 -7.45 2.52
CA ARG A 6 -3.23 -8.92 2.57
C ARG A 6 -1.78 -9.34 2.35
N LEU A 7 -1.10 -8.76 1.35
CA LEU A 7 0.30 -9.06 1.04
C LEU A 7 1.22 -8.68 2.21
N GLN A 8 1.03 -7.50 2.81
CA GLN A 8 1.72 -7.09 4.03
C GLN A 8 1.62 -8.16 5.13
N LYS A 9 0.38 -8.55 5.49
CA LYS A 9 0.13 -9.55 6.54
C LYS A 9 0.74 -10.92 6.21
N ALA A 10 0.73 -11.32 4.94
CA ALA A 10 1.34 -12.56 4.49
C ALA A 10 2.86 -12.53 4.66
N CYS A 11 3.52 -11.42 4.31
CA CYS A 11 4.95 -11.23 4.53
C CYS A 11 5.30 -11.22 6.02
N ASP A 12 4.53 -10.53 6.86
CA ASP A 12 4.73 -10.51 8.31
C ASP A 12 4.60 -11.92 8.93
N SER A 13 3.59 -12.68 8.51
CA SER A 13 3.37 -14.05 8.97
C SER A 13 4.52 -14.97 8.57
N GLN A 14 4.99 -14.87 7.32
CA GLN A 14 6.14 -15.65 6.84
C GLN A 14 7.45 -15.25 7.54
N ALA A 15 7.63 -13.96 7.84
CA ALA A 15 8.81 -13.49 8.57
C ALA A 15 8.83 -14.04 10.01
N ALA A 16 7.68 -14.14 10.66
CA ALA A 16 7.57 -14.74 12.00
C ALA A 16 7.92 -16.24 12.01
N LEU A 17 7.61 -16.95 10.93
CA LEU A 17 7.85 -18.40 10.80
C LEU A 17 9.24 -18.75 10.25
N SER A 18 9.94 -17.79 9.65
CA SER A 18 11.23 -18.06 8.99
C SER A 18 12.39 -18.14 9.97
N SER A 19 13.15 -19.23 9.92
CA SER A 19 14.37 -19.41 10.71
C SER A 19 15.58 -18.67 10.12
N SER A 20 15.56 -18.33 8.83
CA SER A 20 16.67 -17.63 8.15
C SER A 20 16.63 -16.11 8.41
N PRO A 21 17.67 -15.53 9.03
CA PRO A 21 17.72 -14.08 9.29
C PRO A 21 17.60 -13.25 8.02
N ARG A 22 18.28 -13.66 6.94
CA ARG A 22 18.25 -12.96 5.66
C ARG A 22 16.85 -12.95 5.05
N VAL A 23 16.15 -14.09 5.11
CA VAL A 23 14.78 -14.20 4.59
C VAL A 23 13.82 -13.36 5.43
N ARG A 24 13.96 -13.36 6.77
CA ARG A 24 13.16 -12.49 7.64
C ARG A 24 13.32 -11.02 7.31
N THR A 25 14.56 -10.56 7.08
CA THR A 25 14.82 -9.17 6.70
C THR A 25 14.13 -8.82 5.39
N ALA A 26 14.32 -9.64 4.35
CA ALA A 26 13.69 -9.40 3.05
C ALA A 26 12.15 -9.37 3.13
N LEU A 27 11.55 -10.29 3.89
CA LEU A 27 10.09 -10.32 4.08
C LEU A 27 9.58 -9.08 4.82
N ARG A 28 10.33 -8.55 5.79
CA ARG A 28 9.98 -7.31 6.49
C ARG A 28 10.07 -6.09 5.58
N GLU A 29 11.11 -6.01 4.75
CA GLU A 29 11.24 -4.95 3.74
C GLU A 29 10.07 -4.98 2.76
N MET A 30 9.69 -6.17 2.28
CA MET A 30 8.50 -6.33 1.43
C MET A 30 7.21 -5.92 2.13
N ALA A 31 7.00 -6.33 3.39
CA ALA A 31 5.83 -5.93 4.16
C ALA A 31 5.72 -4.41 4.32
N GLU A 32 6.85 -3.73 4.55
CA GLU A 32 6.90 -2.28 4.64
C GLU A 32 6.54 -1.60 3.31
N GLU A 33 7.03 -2.11 2.18
CA GLU A 33 6.67 -1.57 0.86
C GLU A 33 5.19 -1.76 0.55
N TYR A 34 4.60 -2.91 0.91
CA TYR A 34 3.16 -3.11 0.76
C TYR A 34 2.34 -2.20 1.67
N ARG A 35 2.81 -1.93 2.91
CA ARG A 35 2.18 -0.96 3.80
C ARG A 35 2.14 0.42 3.16
N LYS A 36 3.27 0.92 2.65
CA LYS A 36 3.36 2.24 1.99
C LYS A 36 2.41 2.35 0.79
N ARG A 37 2.30 1.31 -0.03
CA ARG A 37 1.37 1.27 -1.17
C ARG A 37 -0.09 1.27 -0.73
N ALA A 38 -0.42 0.50 0.31
CA ALA A 38 -1.77 0.50 0.88
C ALA A 38 -2.13 1.90 1.42
N ASP A 39 -1.24 2.52 2.18
CA ASP A 39 -1.45 3.86 2.74
C ASP A 39 -1.65 4.91 1.62
N HIS A 40 -0.84 4.83 0.55
CA HIS A 40 -1.00 5.71 -0.62
C HIS A 40 -2.35 5.51 -1.32
N ASN A 41 -2.71 4.26 -1.56
CA ASN A 41 -3.97 3.90 -2.20
C ASN A 41 -5.17 4.37 -1.39
N GLU A 42 -5.18 4.11 -0.08
CA GLU A 42 -6.22 4.59 0.84
C GLU A 42 -6.31 6.12 0.84
N SER A 43 -5.16 6.81 0.81
CA SER A 43 -5.12 8.27 0.72
C SER A 43 -5.67 8.83 -0.61
N GLN A 44 -5.45 8.13 -1.72
CA GLN A 44 -6.01 8.49 -3.03
C GLN A 44 -7.52 8.21 -3.10
N GLU A 45 -7.99 7.12 -2.50
CA GLU A 45 -9.43 6.80 -2.40
C GLU A 45 -10.18 7.78 -1.48
N LEU A 46 -9.53 8.27 -0.42
CA LEU A 46 -10.07 9.28 0.52
C LEU A 46 -10.02 10.72 -0.01
N ALA A 47 -9.40 10.96 -1.16
CA ALA A 47 -9.36 12.27 -1.83
C ALA A 47 -10.31 12.40 -3.05
N PRO A 48 -11.59 11.98 -3.02
CA PRO A 48 -12.44 12.04 -4.21
C PRO A 48 -13.06 13.43 -4.49
N ASP A 49 -12.71 14.50 -3.76
CA ASP A 49 -13.25 15.84 -4.05
C ASP A 49 -12.32 16.99 -3.63
N ALA A 50 -11.20 17.13 -4.34
CA ALA A 50 -10.42 18.38 -4.34
C ALA A 50 -9.99 18.71 -5.78
N GLY A 51 -10.94 18.82 -6.71
CA GLY A 51 -10.58 19.07 -8.10
C GLY A 51 -11.69 19.12 -9.14
N ALA A 52 -12.85 19.71 -8.85
CA ALA A 52 -13.72 20.20 -9.93
C ALA A 52 -14.23 21.61 -9.62
N PRO A 53 -13.71 22.63 -10.33
CA PRO A 53 -14.62 23.50 -11.04
C PRO A 53 -14.23 23.71 -12.51
N ARG A 54 -15.22 23.38 -13.35
CA ARG A 54 -15.62 23.95 -14.66
C ARG A 54 -14.53 24.24 -15.70
N GLN A 55 -14.53 23.44 -16.75
CA GLN A 55 -14.10 23.84 -18.10
C GLN A 55 -14.82 25.15 -18.51
N PRO A 56 -14.12 26.21 -18.95
CA PRO A 56 -14.76 27.24 -19.74
C PRO A 56 -14.78 26.77 -21.21
N GLU A 57 -15.91 26.22 -21.65
CA GLU A 57 -16.19 26.12 -23.08
C GLU A 57 -16.55 27.52 -23.62
N LYS A 58 -15.67 28.01 -24.49
CA LYS A 58 -15.91 28.85 -25.67
C LYS A 58 -16.42 30.29 -25.47
N SER A 59 -15.61 31.23 -25.95
CA SER A 59 -16.07 32.40 -26.72
C SER A 59 -15.17 32.55 -27.94
#